data_AF-A0A9E0YNB1-F1
#
_entry.id   AF-A0A9E0YNB1-F1
#
_cell.length_a   1.000
_cell.length_b   1.000
_cell.length_c   1.000
_cell.angle_alpha   90.00
_cell.angle_beta   90.00
_cell.angle_gamma   90.00
#
_symmetry.space_group_name_H-M   'P 1'
#
loop_
_entity.id
_entity.type
_entity.pdbx_description
1 polymer ?
#
loop_
_entity_poly.entity_id
_entity_poly.type
_entity_poly.pdbx_seq_one_letter_code
_entity_poly.pdbx_strand_id
1 'polypeptide(L)'
;GSARGTGKGLYSSRWLILGLVVTSLSLVFRFLWPGQDSYSILFFWILASIVGGGVGLGLYPVLARQAAALALAVTAPLVGYKLLRDYGLSFKSGRSPVSPFLDLIWVSGFSTIAGLVVTGILLDESFVLKLQQFRGVKVALFFPLILLVFAVLSRDVISLSELKFDYRSGLLGTALLGLFLFLLLRSGNFTFLRSGDLEDAIRRWLENTLYVRPRFKEFALGHPSLIAWLYLAGRSGEKFNFCKLALMLVGFMGQISVINTFSHIHTPLIVSLIRTGNGLAGGLILGGIFLAVILGGEHVWNLLRG
;
A
#
# COMPACT_ATOMS: atom_id res chain seq x y z
N GLY A 1 -48.27 -5.60 5.18
CA GLY A 1 -47.77 -5.68 6.57
C GLY A 1 -46.44 -4.97 6.69
N SER A 2 -46.44 -3.84 7.39
CA SER A 2 -45.30 -3.11 7.99
C SER A 2 -43.87 -3.66 7.78
N ALA A 3 -43.12 -3.07 6.85
CA ALA A 3 -41.66 -3.10 6.83
C ALA A 3 -41.11 -2.01 7.78
N ARG A 4 -41.11 -2.29 9.09
CA ARG A 4 -40.35 -1.53 10.10
C ARG A 4 -39.24 -2.43 10.61
N GLY A 5 -38.09 -2.38 9.93
CA GLY A 5 -36.96 -3.25 10.26
C GLY A 5 -35.60 -2.72 9.81
N THR A 6 -35.35 -1.41 9.77
CA THR A 6 -34.05 -0.89 9.29
C THR A 6 -33.50 0.31 10.06
N GLY A 7 -34.05 0.63 11.24
CA GLY A 7 -33.54 1.75 12.06
C GLY A 7 -32.27 1.41 12.85
N LYS A 8 -32.13 0.19 13.38
CA LYS A 8 -31.06 -0.14 14.35
C LYS A 8 -29.69 -0.45 13.72
N GLY A 9 -29.66 -0.95 12.48
CA GLY A 9 -28.40 -1.26 11.78
C GLY A 9 -27.59 -0.04 11.37
N LEU A 10 -28.28 1.07 11.04
CA LEU A 10 -27.65 2.31 10.58
C LEU A 10 -26.92 3.08 11.68
N TYR A 11 -27.36 2.97 12.94
CA TYR A 11 -26.69 3.62 14.07
C TYR A 11 -25.43 2.84 14.50
N SER A 12 -25.48 1.50 14.48
CA SER A 12 -24.31 0.65 14.78
C SER A 12 -23.16 0.90 13.79
N SER A 13 -23.47 1.05 12.50
CA SER A 13 -22.45 1.33 11.48
C SER A 13 -21.77 2.69 11.65
N ARG A 14 -22.48 3.72 12.13
CA ARG A 14 -21.90 5.05 12.40
C ARG A 14 -20.84 5.02 13.49
N TRP A 15 -21.07 4.29 14.58
CA TRP A 15 -20.09 4.15 15.66
C TRP A 15 -18.86 3.35 15.26
N LEU A 16 -19.02 2.32 14.43
CA LEU A 16 -17.91 1.56 13.86
C LEU A 16 -17.04 2.41 12.93
N ILE A 17 -17.66 3.23 12.06
CA ILE A 17 -16.94 4.16 11.19
C ILE A 17 -16.16 5.18 12.04
N LEU A 18 -16.79 5.73 13.08
CA LEU A 18 -16.14 6.62 14.05
C LEU A 18 -14.92 5.98 14.71
N GLY A 19 -15.05 4.75 15.23
CA GLY A 19 -13.94 4.03 15.84
C GLY A 19 -12.78 3.80 14.85
N LEU A 20 -13.09 3.44 13.60
CA LEU A 20 -12.09 3.25 12.54
C LEU A 20 -11.39 4.56 12.13
N VAL A 21 -12.11 5.68 12.09
CA VAL A 21 -11.54 7.01 11.85
C VAL A 21 -10.56 7.37 12.96
N VAL A 22 -11.00 7.23 14.21
CA VAL A 22 -10.24 7.62 15.39
C VAL A 22 -8.98 6.77 15.53
N THR A 23 -9.09 5.46 15.32
CA THR A 23 -7.93 4.55 15.33
C THR A 23 -6.97 4.87 14.18
N SER A 24 -7.48 5.13 12.97
CA SER A 24 -6.64 5.51 11.83
C SER A 24 -5.89 6.82 12.09
N LEU A 25 -6.58 7.88 12.47
CA LEU A 25 -5.97 9.19 12.72
C LEU A 25 -4.98 9.16 13.90
N SER A 26 -5.31 8.45 14.98
CA SER A 26 -4.39 8.29 16.11
C SER A 26 -3.14 7.49 15.76
N LEU A 27 -3.24 6.51 14.87
CA LEU A 27 -2.09 5.79 14.34
C LEU A 27 -1.20 6.69 13.47
N VAL A 28 -1.77 7.54 12.59
CA VAL A 28 -0.98 8.56 11.86
C VAL A 28 -0.26 9.46 12.84
N PHE A 29 -0.98 9.98 13.83
CA PHE A 29 -0.42 10.92 14.80
C PHE A 29 0.77 10.30 15.55
N ARG A 30 0.59 9.10 16.09
CA ARG A 30 1.66 8.37 16.81
C ARG A 30 2.82 7.98 15.92
N PHE A 31 2.56 7.83 14.62
CA PHE A 31 3.58 7.53 13.65
C PHE A 31 4.41 8.77 13.28
N LEU A 32 3.79 9.93 13.13
CA LEU A 32 4.43 11.22 12.90
C LEU A 32 5.18 11.76 14.12
N TRP A 33 4.68 11.50 15.33
CA TRP A 33 5.25 11.99 16.59
C TRP A 33 5.64 10.85 17.54
N PRO A 34 6.82 10.23 17.37
CA PRO A 34 7.24 9.06 18.15
C PRO A 34 7.70 9.35 19.59
N GLY A 35 7.45 10.54 20.15
CA GLY A 35 7.95 10.97 21.45
C GLY A 35 7.16 10.47 22.68
N GLN A 36 7.86 10.31 23.80
CA GLN A 36 7.30 9.87 25.09
C GLN A 36 6.40 10.95 25.73
N ASP A 37 6.63 12.24 25.42
CA ASP A 37 5.81 13.37 25.89
C ASP A 37 4.48 13.54 25.12
N SER A 38 4.23 12.68 24.12
CA SER A 38 3.08 12.83 23.20
C SER A 38 1.79 12.19 23.69
N TYR A 39 1.73 11.58 24.90
CA TYR A 39 0.49 10.93 25.36
C TYR A 39 -0.66 11.91 25.64
N SER A 40 -0.36 13.08 26.20
CA SER A 40 -1.35 14.15 26.40
C SER A 40 -1.88 14.69 25.08
N ILE A 41 -0.96 14.95 24.14
CA ILE A 41 -1.28 15.42 22.79
C ILE A 41 -2.11 14.36 22.04
N LEU A 42 -1.72 13.09 22.12
CA LEU A 42 -2.41 11.95 21.53
C LEU A 42 -3.82 11.78 22.09
N PHE A 43 -4.02 12.00 23.40
CA PHE A 43 -5.35 12.01 24.02
C PHE A 43 -6.24 13.12 23.43
N PHE A 44 -5.72 14.34 23.32
CA PHE A 44 -6.45 15.45 22.68
C PHE A 44 -6.74 15.19 21.20
N TRP A 45 -5.84 14.55 20.46
CA TRP A 45 -6.07 14.14 19.06
C TRP A 45 -7.15 13.07 18.93
N ILE A 46 -7.16 12.08 19.81
CA ILE A 46 -8.22 11.06 19.84
C ILE A 46 -9.56 11.73 20.13
N LEU A 47 -9.61 12.61 21.13
CA LEU A 47 -10.82 13.34 21.50
C LEU A 47 -11.32 14.20 20.33
N ALA A 48 -10.42 14.96 19.68
CA ALA A 48 -10.75 15.77 18.51
C ALA A 48 -11.24 14.91 17.33
N SER A 49 -10.67 13.72 17.14
CA SER A 49 -11.10 12.77 16.10
C SER A 49 -12.48 12.18 16.39
N ILE A 50 -12.79 11.90 17.66
CA ILE A 50 -14.12 11.41 18.09
C ILE A 50 -15.16 12.51 17.89
N VAL A 51 -14.88 13.71 18.38
CA VAL A 51 -15.81 14.85 18.29
C VAL A 51 -16.01 15.25 16.82
N GLY A 52 -14.92 15.42 16.07
CA GLY A 52 -14.97 15.80 14.65
C GLY A 52 -15.63 14.71 13.78
N GLY A 53 -15.32 13.44 14.03
CA GLY A 53 -15.97 12.31 13.34
C GLY A 53 -17.46 12.22 13.65
N GLY A 54 -17.86 12.48 14.90
CA GLY A 54 -19.26 12.40 15.34
C GLY A 54 -20.10 13.54 14.78
N VAL A 55 -19.57 14.76 14.85
CA VAL A 55 -20.19 15.94 14.22
C VAL A 55 -20.25 15.78 12.70
N GLY A 56 -19.17 15.28 12.08
CA GLY A 56 -19.11 15.05 10.64
C GLY A 56 -20.13 14.01 10.15
N LEU A 57 -20.32 12.90 10.87
CA LEU A 57 -21.35 11.91 10.54
C LEU A 57 -22.78 12.43 10.76
N GLY A 58 -22.96 13.41 11.65
CA GLY A 58 -24.24 14.07 11.89
C GLY A 58 -24.61 15.09 10.81
N LEU A 59 -23.65 15.94 10.41
CA LEU A 59 -23.89 17.06 9.49
C LEU A 59 -23.67 16.69 8.01
N TYR A 60 -22.64 15.90 7.71
CA TYR A 60 -22.21 15.56 6.35
C TYR A 60 -21.83 14.08 6.23
N PRO A 61 -22.80 13.15 6.31
CA PRO A 61 -22.54 11.72 6.45
C PRO A 61 -21.73 11.13 5.29
N VAL A 62 -21.95 11.62 4.08
CA VAL A 62 -21.25 11.15 2.87
C VAL A 62 -19.78 11.58 2.88
N LEU A 63 -19.50 12.83 3.24
CA LEU A 63 -18.15 13.38 3.30
C LEU A 63 -17.35 12.74 4.45
N ALA A 64 -17.98 12.52 5.59
CA ALA A 64 -17.38 11.83 6.73
C ALA A 64 -16.97 10.39 6.40
N ARG A 65 -17.78 9.65 5.64
CA ARG A 65 -17.42 8.30 5.15
C ARG A 65 -16.24 8.31 4.18
N GLN A 66 -16.21 9.28 3.25
CA GLN A 66 -15.06 9.43 2.35
C GLN A 66 -13.78 9.79 3.12
N ALA A 67 -13.87 10.68 4.11
CA ALA A 67 -12.75 11.03 4.97
C ALA A 67 -12.26 9.83 5.78
N ALA A 68 -13.17 9.01 6.31
CA ALA A 68 -12.86 7.77 7.02
C ALA A 68 -12.15 6.75 6.15
N ALA A 69 -12.69 6.48 4.96
CA ALA A 69 -12.09 5.60 3.98
C ALA A 69 -10.69 6.09 3.56
N LEU A 70 -10.52 7.40 3.37
CA LEU A 70 -9.23 8.00 3.05
C LEU A 70 -8.24 7.86 4.21
N ALA A 71 -8.65 8.13 5.44
CA ALA A 71 -7.78 8.00 6.61
C ALA A 71 -7.27 6.56 6.76
N LEU A 72 -8.15 5.57 6.60
CA LEU A 72 -7.78 4.15 6.66
C LEU A 72 -6.87 3.72 5.49
N ALA A 73 -7.21 4.16 4.27
CA ALA A 73 -6.40 3.86 3.09
C ALA A 73 -5.00 4.48 3.20
N VAL A 74 -4.88 5.61 3.91
CA VAL A 74 -3.60 6.24 4.18
C VAL A 74 -2.82 5.54 5.26
N THR A 75 -3.46 5.13 6.35
CA THR A 75 -2.77 4.54 7.51
C THR A 75 -2.33 3.12 7.31
N ALA A 76 -3.13 2.31 6.61
CA ALA A 76 -2.88 0.89 6.46
C ALA A 76 -1.49 0.58 5.88
N PRO A 77 -1.01 1.23 4.81
CA PRO A 77 0.36 1.03 4.32
C PRO A 77 1.46 1.34 5.35
N LEU A 78 1.28 2.39 6.17
CA LEU A 78 2.25 2.76 7.21
C LEU A 78 2.26 1.74 8.35
N VAL A 79 1.08 1.26 8.75
CA VAL A 79 0.94 0.20 9.76
C VAL A 79 1.54 -1.09 9.23
N GLY A 80 1.30 -1.43 7.95
CA GLY A 80 1.90 -2.58 7.28
C GLY A 80 3.44 -2.51 7.27
N TYR A 81 4.01 -1.34 7.00
CA TYR A 81 5.47 -1.12 7.10
C TYR A 81 5.99 -1.33 8.52
N LYS A 82 5.30 -0.78 9.53
CA LYS A 82 5.71 -0.96 10.92
C LYS A 82 5.63 -2.43 11.35
N LEU A 83 4.55 -3.12 11.00
CA LEU A 83 4.37 -4.55 11.29
C LEU A 83 5.47 -5.40 10.64
N LEU A 84 5.84 -5.09 9.39
CA LEU A 84 6.97 -5.73 8.73
C LEU A 84 8.27 -5.51 9.50
N ARG A 85 8.56 -4.29 9.92
CA ARG A 85 9.79 -4.00 10.65
C ARG A 85 9.85 -4.69 12.01
N ASP A 86 8.76 -4.69 12.75
CA ASP A 86 8.72 -5.18 14.14
C ASP A 86 8.58 -6.72 14.19
N TYR A 87 7.86 -7.32 13.24
CA TYR A 87 7.51 -8.75 13.26
C TYR A 87 7.94 -9.54 12.02
N GLY A 88 8.39 -8.87 10.95
CA GLY A 88 8.74 -9.52 9.68
C GLY A 88 9.89 -10.52 9.84
N LEU A 89 9.73 -11.66 9.19
CA LEU A 89 10.70 -12.73 9.20
C LEU A 89 11.99 -12.31 8.48
N SER A 90 11.91 -11.44 7.48
CA SER A 90 13.11 -10.92 6.81
C SER A 90 13.99 -10.10 7.73
N PHE A 91 13.41 -9.40 8.70
CA PHE A 91 14.18 -8.61 9.68
C PHE A 91 14.70 -9.46 10.86
N LYS A 92 14.06 -10.59 11.17
CA LYS A 92 14.44 -11.49 12.29
C LYS A 92 15.34 -12.65 11.89
N SER A 93 15.02 -13.33 10.79
CA SER A 93 15.64 -14.60 10.38
C SER A 93 16.89 -14.42 9.52
N GLY A 94 17.29 -13.17 9.22
CA GLY A 94 18.44 -12.87 8.37
C GLY A 94 18.28 -13.40 6.94
N ARG A 95 19.40 -13.74 6.28
CA ARG A 95 19.59 -14.00 4.82
C ARG A 95 18.74 -15.12 4.19
N SER A 96 17.73 -15.67 4.88
CA SER A 96 16.87 -16.71 4.33
C SER A 96 16.09 -16.17 3.11
N PRO A 97 16.23 -16.79 1.93
CA PRO A 97 15.56 -16.35 0.70
C PRO A 97 14.04 -16.58 0.74
N VAL A 98 13.53 -17.40 1.68
CA VAL A 98 12.09 -17.69 1.81
C VAL A 98 11.36 -16.61 2.61
N SER A 99 12.06 -15.94 3.53
CA SER A 99 11.47 -14.93 4.41
C SER A 99 10.72 -13.79 3.69
N PRO A 100 11.23 -13.21 2.56
CA PRO A 100 10.57 -12.10 1.89
C PRO A 100 9.23 -12.49 1.26
N PHE A 101 9.07 -13.76 0.85
CA PHE A 101 7.82 -14.25 0.27
C PHE A 101 6.72 -14.38 1.32
N LEU A 102 7.07 -14.89 2.50
CA LEU A 102 6.13 -15.00 3.62
C LEU A 102 5.70 -13.60 4.07
N ASP A 103 6.65 -12.70 4.23
CA ASP A 103 6.39 -11.30 4.60
C ASP A 103 5.50 -10.59 3.55
N LEU A 104 5.70 -10.86 2.25
CA LEU A 104 4.81 -10.36 1.19
C LEU A 104 3.38 -10.89 1.33
N ILE A 105 3.20 -12.19 1.57
CA ILE A 105 1.88 -12.81 1.72
C ILE A 105 1.16 -12.20 2.93
N TRP A 106 1.84 -12.08 4.06
CA TRP A 106 1.29 -11.50 5.28
C TRP A 106 0.83 -10.05 5.08
N VAL A 107 1.68 -9.22 4.47
CA VAL A 107 1.36 -7.80 4.24
C VAL A 107 0.27 -7.62 3.20
N SER A 108 0.27 -8.44 2.15
CA SER A 108 -0.79 -8.40 1.14
C SER A 108 -2.13 -8.86 1.71
N GLY A 109 -2.11 -9.83 2.64
CA GLY A 109 -3.28 -10.22 3.43
C GLY A 109 -3.80 -9.07 4.29
N PHE A 110 -2.91 -8.40 5.02
CA PHE A 110 -3.26 -7.20 5.81
C PHE A 110 -3.85 -6.07 4.94
N SER A 111 -3.22 -5.75 3.81
CA SER A 111 -3.70 -4.75 2.84
C SER A 111 -5.05 -5.12 2.25
N THR A 112 -5.29 -6.41 2.01
CA THR A 112 -6.59 -6.91 1.53
C THR A 112 -7.67 -6.72 2.59
N ILE A 113 -7.39 -7.07 3.85
CA ILE A 113 -8.31 -6.86 4.97
C ILE A 113 -8.61 -5.36 5.13
N ALA A 114 -7.58 -4.50 5.10
CA ALA A 114 -7.75 -3.06 5.16
C ALA A 114 -8.62 -2.54 4.00
N GLY A 115 -8.40 -3.05 2.79
CA GLY A 115 -9.23 -2.77 1.62
C GLY A 115 -10.69 -3.17 1.82
N LEU A 116 -10.96 -4.37 2.33
CA LEU A 116 -12.32 -4.84 2.65
C LEU A 116 -13.01 -3.93 3.67
N VAL A 117 -12.29 -3.45 4.67
CA VAL A 117 -12.81 -2.48 5.64
C VAL A 117 -13.11 -1.14 4.96
N VAL A 118 -12.26 -0.66 4.05
CA VAL A 118 -12.54 0.54 3.22
C VAL A 118 -13.81 0.35 2.40
N THR A 119 -13.99 -0.80 1.75
CA THR A 119 -15.24 -1.12 1.03
C THR A 119 -16.45 -1.08 1.97
N GLY A 120 -16.33 -1.66 3.17
CA GLY A 120 -17.39 -1.66 4.17
C GLY A 120 -17.79 -0.24 4.63
N ILE A 121 -16.83 0.66 4.81
CA ILE A 121 -17.08 2.08 5.15
C ILE A 121 -17.84 2.79 4.01
N LEU A 122 -17.52 2.45 2.76
CA LEU A 122 -18.11 3.06 1.56
C LEU A 122 -19.41 2.38 1.10
N LEU A 123 -19.86 1.31 1.78
CA LEU A 123 -21.07 0.55 1.44
C LEU A 123 -22.34 1.38 1.70
N ASP A 124 -22.66 2.25 0.75
CA ASP A 124 -23.88 3.06 0.70
C ASP A 124 -24.53 2.92 -0.68
N GLU A 125 -25.86 3.02 -0.74
CA GLU A 125 -26.62 2.98 -1.99
C GLU A 125 -26.08 4.01 -3.00
N SER A 126 -25.69 5.20 -2.53
CA SER A 126 -25.14 6.28 -3.36
C SER A 126 -23.82 5.92 -4.06
N PHE A 127 -22.96 5.14 -3.40
CA PHE A 127 -21.66 4.72 -3.97
C PHE A 127 -21.79 3.46 -4.81
N VAL A 128 -22.68 2.54 -4.44
CA VAL A 128 -22.96 1.31 -5.20
C VAL A 128 -23.65 1.63 -6.52
N LEU A 129 -24.63 2.54 -6.52
CA LEU A 129 -25.33 3.02 -7.71
C LEU A 129 -24.51 4.02 -8.55
N LYS A 130 -23.22 4.22 -8.22
CA LYS A 130 -22.30 5.12 -8.95
C LYS A 130 -22.70 6.61 -8.96
N LEU A 131 -23.69 7.01 -8.17
CA LEU A 131 -24.11 8.40 -8.02
C LEU A 131 -22.99 9.25 -7.40
N GLN A 132 -22.13 8.64 -6.59
CA GLN A 132 -20.90 9.23 -6.11
C GLN A 132 -19.70 8.29 -6.27
N GLN A 133 -18.53 8.86 -6.55
CA GLN A 133 -17.25 8.14 -6.59
C GLN A 133 -16.34 8.61 -5.46
N PHE A 134 -15.48 7.72 -4.99
CA PHE A 134 -14.45 8.08 -4.01
C PHE A 134 -13.50 9.13 -4.63
N ARG A 135 -13.62 10.39 -4.20
CA ARG A 135 -12.83 11.51 -4.76
C ARG A 135 -11.35 11.45 -4.32
N GLY A 136 -11.08 10.74 -3.23
CA GLY A 136 -9.76 10.62 -2.61
C GLY A 136 -8.80 9.61 -3.23
N VAL A 137 -9.15 8.92 -4.33
CA VAL A 137 -8.31 7.86 -4.93
C VAL A 137 -6.86 8.30 -5.15
N LYS A 138 -6.66 9.51 -5.70
CA LYS A 138 -5.30 10.02 -5.97
C LYS A 138 -4.56 10.33 -4.67
N VAL A 139 -5.23 10.95 -3.71
CA VAL A 139 -4.63 11.28 -2.41
C VAL A 139 -4.24 10.00 -1.68
N ALA A 140 -5.12 9.00 -1.67
CA ALA A 140 -4.86 7.68 -1.09
C ALA A 140 -3.69 6.95 -1.76
N LEU A 141 -3.33 7.28 -3.00
CA LEU A 141 -2.21 6.68 -3.72
C LEU A 141 -0.87 7.34 -3.40
N PHE A 142 -0.84 8.68 -3.38
CA PHE A 142 0.41 9.45 -3.22
C PHE A 142 0.76 9.75 -1.77
N PHE A 143 -0.24 10.10 -0.96
CA PHE A 143 0.00 10.57 0.40
C PHE A 143 0.67 9.52 1.31
N PRO A 144 0.34 8.21 1.24
CA PRO A 144 1.00 7.22 2.08
C PRO A 144 2.47 7.03 1.72
N LEU A 145 2.84 7.21 0.45
CA LEU A 145 4.23 7.15 0.00
C LEU A 145 5.04 8.30 0.58
N ILE A 146 4.48 9.51 0.58
CA ILE A 146 5.12 10.69 1.19
C ILE A 146 5.33 10.45 2.69
N LEU A 147 4.31 9.95 3.38
CA LEU A 147 4.40 9.63 4.80
C LEU A 147 5.41 8.51 5.09
N LEU A 148 5.53 7.51 4.21
CA LEU A 148 6.56 6.46 4.32
C LEU A 148 7.97 7.03 4.17
N VAL A 149 8.21 7.95 3.23
CA VAL A 149 9.50 8.66 3.13
C VAL A 149 9.78 9.42 4.41
N PHE A 150 8.81 10.21 4.89
CA PHE A 150 8.95 10.96 6.13
C PHE A 150 9.21 10.05 7.34
N ALA A 151 8.57 8.87 7.40
CA ALA A 151 8.79 7.87 8.45
C ALA A 151 10.23 7.43 8.59
N VAL A 152 10.85 7.17 7.43
CA VAL A 152 12.19 6.61 7.35
C VAL A 152 13.22 7.70 7.66
N LEU A 153 12.95 8.95 7.27
CA LEU A 153 13.80 10.10 7.57
C LEU A 153 13.71 10.56 9.04
N SER A 154 12.50 10.60 9.61
CA SER A 154 12.25 11.14 10.97
C SER A 154 12.72 10.24 12.11
N ARG A 155 12.94 8.95 11.86
CA ARG A 155 13.34 7.98 12.90
C ARG A 155 14.84 7.68 12.93
N ASP A 156 15.67 8.55 12.37
CA ASP A 156 17.14 8.40 12.28
C ASP A 156 17.59 7.02 11.73
N VAL A 157 16.72 6.34 10.98
CA VAL A 157 17.11 5.15 10.20
C VAL A 157 18.03 5.56 9.06
N ILE A 158 17.87 6.82 8.61
CA ILE A 158 18.67 7.46 7.56
C ILE A 158 18.86 8.93 7.94
N SER A 159 20.08 9.32 8.26
CA SER A 159 20.48 10.73 8.15
C SER A 159 20.62 11.08 6.67
N LEU A 160 20.06 12.22 6.22
CA LEU A 160 20.13 12.67 4.81
C LEU A 160 21.58 12.72 4.27
N SER A 161 22.57 12.91 5.15
CA SER A 161 24.01 12.89 4.88
C SER A 161 24.59 11.48 4.62
N GLU A 162 23.90 10.41 5.02
CA GLU A 162 24.32 9.02 4.83
C GLU A 162 23.73 8.37 3.56
N LEU A 163 22.80 9.06 2.88
CA LEU A 163 22.38 8.70 1.52
C LEU A 163 23.53 8.91 0.56
N LYS A 164 24.44 7.93 0.52
CA LYS A 164 25.49 7.88 -0.48
C LYS A 164 24.84 7.66 -1.84
N PHE A 165 24.78 8.71 -2.63
CA PHE A 165 24.54 8.63 -4.07
C PHE A 165 25.77 8.01 -4.73
N ASP A 166 25.87 6.69 -4.68
CA ASP A 166 26.73 5.99 -5.63
C ASP A 166 26.07 6.09 -7.02
N TYR A 167 26.79 6.60 -8.03
CA TYR A 167 26.27 6.91 -9.36
C TYR A 167 25.47 5.74 -9.97
N ARG A 168 25.92 4.50 -9.76
CA ARG A 168 25.23 3.29 -10.23
C ARG A 168 23.92 3.04 -9.50
N SER A 169 23.91 3.18 -8.17
CA SER A 169 22.72 2.98 -7.33
C SER A 169 21.70 4.13 -7.44
N GLY A 170 22.20 5.35 -7.66
CA GLY A 170 21.41 6.54 -7.91
C GLY A 170 20.72 6.48 -9.26
N LEU A 171 21.43 6.08 -10.32
CA LEU A 171 20.84 5.88 -11.64
C LEU A 171 19.75 4.81 -11.62
N LEU A 172 20.00 3.67 -10.97
CA LEU A 172 19.02 2.59 -10.88
C LEU A 172 17.78 3.01 -10.07
N GLY A 173 17.97 3.67 -8.92
CA GLY A 173 16.87 4.15 -8.09
C GLY A 173 16.05 5.25 -8.77
N THR A 174 16.71 6.16 -9.51
CA THR A 174 16.03 7.25 -10.23
C THR A 174 15.30 6.70 -11.45
N ALA A 175 15.86 5.72 -12.16
CA ALA A 175 15.19 5.02 -13.23
C ALA A 175 13.94 4.25 -12.71
N LEU A 176 14.04 3.57 -11.57
CA LEU A 176 12.91 2.88 -10.94
C LEU A 176 11.81 3.86 -10.51
N LEU A 177 12.17 4.96 -9.84
CA LEU A 177 11.22 6.01 -9.46
C LEU A 177 10.62 6.74 -10.66
N GLY A 178 11.41 6.97 -11.71
CA GLY A 178 10.97 7.60 -12.96
C GLY A 178 10.01 6.71 -13.74
N LEU A 179 10.35 5.42 -13.91
CA LEU A 179 9.47 4.41 -14.49
C LEU A 179 8.16 4.29 -13.70
N PHE A 180 8.25 4.37 -12.37
CA PHE A 180 7.11 4.35 -11.48
C PHE A 180 6.22 5.60 -11.63
N LEU A 181 6.79 6.80 -11.60
CA LEU A 181 6.08 8.07 -11.81
C LEU A 181 5.39 8.07 -13.18
N PHE A 182 6.08 7.60 -14.21
CA PHE A 182 5.53 7.41 -15.54
C PHE A 182 4.30 6.48 -15.54
N LEU A 183 4.38 5.33 -14.87
CA LEU A 183 3.26 4.39 -14.77
C LEU A 183 2.09 4.92 -13.93
N LEU A 184 2.34 5.75 -12.92
CA LEU A 184 1.30 6.42 -12.15
C LEU A 184 0.56 7.47 -12.96
N LEU A 185 1.29 8.35 -13.66
CA LEU A 185 0.73 9.39 -14.53
C LEU A 185 -0.10 8.77 -15.66
N ARG A 186 0.36 7.63 -16.22
CA ARG A 186 -0.38 6.87 -17.23
C ARG A 186 -1.61 6.13 -16.70
N SER A 187 -1.75 5.95 -15.38
CA SER A 187 -2.93 5.34 -14.75
C SER A 187 -4.14 6.26 -14.70
N GLY A 188 -3.88 7.57 -14.60
CA GLY A 188 -4.88 8.54 -14.25
C GLY A 188 -5.53 9.15 -15.47
N ASN A 189 -6.45 8.43 -16.13
CA ASN A 189 -7.44 9.00 -17.06
C ASN A 189 -6.94 9.95 -18.17
N PHE A 190 -5.65 9.97 -18.47
CA PHE A 190 -5.05 10.71 -19.58
C PHE A 190 -4.46 9.68 -20.55
N THR A 191 -5.30 9.20 -21.46
CA THR A 191 -4.95 8.41 -22.64
C THR A 191 -4.16 9.27 -23.65
N PHE A 192 -3.05 9.87 -23.23
CA PHE A 192 -2.14 10.59 -24.13
C PHE A 192 -1.04 9.69 -24.69
N LEU A 193 -0.82 8.51 -24.09
CA LEU A 193 0.22 7.57 -24.51
C LEU A 193 -0.39 6.20 -24.80
N ARG A 194 -0.48 5.89 -26.09
CA ARG A 194 -0.92 4.60 -26.65
C ARG A 194 -0.08 3.47 -26.03
N SER A 195 -0.73 2.39 -25.62
CA SER A 195 -0.03 1.17 -25.21
C SER A 195 0.82 0.65 -26.36
N GLY A 196 2.06 0.24 -26.06
CA GLY A 196 2.89 -0.48 -27.02
C GLY A 196 2.25 -1.85 -27.30
N ASP A 197 2.36 -2.33 -28.54
CA ASP A 197 1.69 -3.55 -29.00
C ASP A 197 2.02 -4.79 -28.14
N LEU A 198 3.23 -4.84 -27.56
CA LEU A 198 3.65 -5.88 -26.62
C LEU A 198 2.90 -5.85 -25.28
N GLU A 199 2.60 -4.66 -24.75
CA GLU A 199 1.82 -4.54 -23.51
C GLU A 199 0.39 -5.00 -23.75
N ASP A 200 -0.21 -4.65 -24.89
CA ASP A 200 -1.55 -5.09 -25.25
C ASP A 200 -1.62 -6.59 -25.54
N ALA A 201 -0.56 -7.18 -26.12
CA ALA A 201 -0.45 -8.63 -26.29
C ALA A 201 -0.39 -9.35 -24.93
N ILE A 202 0.45 -8.88 -24.00
CA ILE A 202 0.53 -9.44 -22.63
C ILE A 202 -0.80 -9.25 -21.89
N ARG A 203 -1.47 -8.11 -22.07
CA ARG A 203 -2.79 -7.84 -21.46
C ARG A 203 -3.86 -8.79 -22.00
N ARG A 204 -3.90 -9.03 -23.32
CA ARG A 204 -4.82 -10.00 -23.95
C ARG A 204 -4.52 -11.43 -23.52
N TRP A 205 -3.25 -11.81 -23.43
CA TRP A 205 -2.86 -13.12 -22.93
C TRP A 205 -3.32 -13.32 -21.48
N LEU A 206 -3.06 -12.34 -20.61
CA LEU A 206 -3.54 -12.36 -19.23
C LEU A 206 -5.06 -12.39 -19.12
N GLU A 207 -5.80 -11.65 -19.96
CA GLU A 207 -7.26 -11.68 -20.00
C GLU A 207 -7.82 -13.03 -20.48
N ASN A 208 -7.14 -13.70 -21.42
CA ASN A 208 -7.54 -15.01 -21.92
C ASN A 208 -7.18 -16.15 -20.96
N THR A 209 -6.06 -16.03 -20.24
CA THR A 209 -5.59 -17.05 -19.29
C THR A 209 -6.19 -16.87 -17.90
N LEU A 210 -6.49 -15.63 -17.48
CA LEU A 210 -7.03 -15.32 -16.15
C LEU A 210 -8.43 -14.69 -16.28
N TYR A 211 -9.41 -15.29 -15.58
CA TYR A 211 -10.80 -14.83 -15.55
C TYR A 211 -10.96 -13.33 -15.21
N VAL A 212 -10.05 -12.78 -14.39
CA VAL A 212 -9.98 -11.35 -14.09
C VAL A 212 -8.54 -10.87 -14.24
N ARG A 213 -8.37 -9.86 -15.10
CA ARG A 213 -7.07 -9.23 -15.34
C ARG A 213 -6.44 -8.66 -14.06
N PRO A 214 -5.21 -9.05 -13.71
CA PRO A 214 -4.46 -8.44 -12.62
C PRO A 214 -4.00 -7.02 -12.99
N ARG A 215 -3.85 -6.16 -11.99
CA ARG A 215 -3.27 -4.82 -12.19
C ARG A 215 -1.79 -4.97 -12.50
N PHE A 216 -1.42 -4.70 -13.76
CA PHE A 216 -0.05 -4.85 -14.28
C PHE A 216 1.01 -4.14 -13.41
N LYS A 217 0.65 -3.01 -12.79
CA LYS A 217 1.55 -2.20 -11.95
C LYS A 217 1.88 -2.87 -10.61
N GLU A 218 0.92 -3.61 -10.06
CA GLU A 218 1.08 -4.39 -8.84
C GLU A 218 1.90 -5.64 -9.10
N PHE A 219 1.50 -6.42 -10.11
CA PHE A 219 2.11 -7.68 -10.51
C PHE A 219 3.55 -7.50 -11.02
N ALA A 220 3.79 -6.55 -11.93
CA ALA A 220 5.06 -6.46 -12.65
C ALA A 220 6.16 -5.73 -11.86
N LEU A 221 5.80 -4.74 -11.04
CA LEU A 221 6.78 -3.88 -10.37
C LEU A 221 6.59 -3.83 -8.86
N GLY A 222 5.37 -3.70 -8.35
CA GLY A 222 5.12 -3.57 -6.92
C GLY A 222 5.61 -4.78 -6.12
N HIS A 223 4.97 -5.94 -6.28
CA HIS A 223 5.28 -7.12 -5.48
C HIS A 223 6.74 -7.61 -5.67
N PRO A 224 7.32 -7.65 -6.90
CA PRO A 224 8.72 -8.02 -7.08
C PRO A 224 9.69 -7.05 -6.39
N SER A 225 9.42 -5.73 -6.45
CA SER A 225 10.27 -4.74 -5.77
C SER A 225 10.16 -4.84 -4.26
N LEU A 226 9.00 -5.21 -3.71
CA LEU A 226 8.84 -5.41 -2.27
C LEU A 226 9.63 -6.63 -1.78
N ILE A 227 9.62 -7.74 -2.53
CA ILE A 227 10.44 -8.93 -2.24
C ILE A 227 11.93 -8.56 -2.26
N ALA A 228 12.37 -7.83 -3.29
CA ALA A 228 13.75 -7.38 -3.40
C ALA A 228 14.16 -6.48 -2.23
N TRP A 229 13.29 -5.52 -1.88
CA TRP A 229 13.53 -4.65 -0.74
C TRP A 229 13.61 -5.44 0.57
N LEU A 230 12.67 -6.36 0.84
CA LEU A 230 12.66 -7.17 2.06
C LEU A 230 13.92 -8.04 2.18
N TYR A 231 14.35 -8.64 1.07
CA TYR A 231 15.59 -9.41 1.02
C TYR A 231 16.82 -8.55 1.36
N LEU A 232 16.92 -7.35 0.76
CA LEU A 232 18.05 -6.44 0.95
C LEU A 232 18.01 -5.68 2.30
N ALA A 233 16.82 -5.47 2.85
CA ALA A 233 16.59 -4.78 4.12
C ALA A 233 16.81 -5.71 5.32
N GLY A 234 16.53 -7.01 5.18
CA GLY A 234 16.82 -8.03 6.19
C GLY A 234 18.31 -8.33 6.42
N ARG A 235 19.20 -7.74 5.60
CA ARG A 235 20.64 -7.88 5.70
C ARG A 235 21.19 -6.76 6.59
N SER A 236 21.18 -6.99 7.90
CA SER A 236 21.48 -6.04 8.99
C SER A 236 22.85 -5.33 8.99
N GLY A 237 23.65 -5.45 7.92
CA GLY A 237 24.98 -4.83 7.80
C GLY A 237 25.15 -3.86 6.64
N GLU A 238 24.16 -3.71 5.76
CA GLU A 238 24.29 -2.82 4.60
C GLU A 238 23.61 -1.46 4.82
N LYS A 239 24.37 -0.39 4.59
CA LYS A 239 23.88 0.99 4.64
C LYS A 239 22.66 1.18 3.74
N PHE A 240 21.73 2.00 4.21
CA PHE A 240 20.50 2.28 3.48
C PHE A 240 20.80 3.17 2.28
N ASN A 241 20.81 2.57 1.09
CA ASN A 241 21.11 3.27 -0.16
C ASN A 241 19.84 3.74 -0.87
N PHE A 242 19.97 4.70 -1.79
CA PHE A 242 18.85 5.24 -2.58
C PHE A 242 18.07 4.14 -3.35
N CYS A 243 18.75 3.10 -3.82
CA CYS A 243 18.11 1.95 -4.45
C CYS A 243 17.17 1.20 -3.49
N LYS A 244 17.55 1.02 -2.21
CA LYS A 244 16.67 0.40 -1.21
C LYS A 244 15.44 1.27 -0.93
N LEU A 245 15.61 2.61 -0.91
CA LEU A 245 14.49 3.54 -0.81
C LEU A 245 13.52 3.39 -1.98
N ALA A 246 14.05 3.38 -3.21
CA ALA A 246 13.25 3.24 -4.42
C ALA A 246 12.47 1.91 -4.44
N LEU A 247 13.13 0.79 -4.13
CA LEU A 247 12.49 -0.53 -4.06
C LEU A 247 11.40 -0.56 -2.99
N MET A 248 11.63 0.05 -1.83
CA MET A 248 10.62 0.19 -0.77
C MET A 248 9.40 0.95 -1.29
N LEU A 249 9.59 2.12 -1.89
CA LEU A 249 8.47 2.96 -2.36
C LEU A 249 7.67 2.29 -3.47
N VAL A 250 8.35 1.68 -4.44
CA VAL A 250 7.69 0.92 -5.52
C VAL A 250 6.95 -0.30 -4.93
N GLY A 251 7.56 -0.99 -3.97
CA GLY A 251 6.98 -2.13 -3.27
C GLY A 251 5.71 -1.79 -2.50
N PHE A 252 5.76 -0.75 -1.68
CA PHE A 252 4.60 -0.26 -0.92
C PHE A 252 3.52 0.32 -1.80
N MET A 253 3.84 0.83 -3.00
CA MET A 253 2.78 1.18 -3.95
C MET A 253 1.94 -0.04 -4.33
N GLY A 254 2.56 -1.20 -4.54
CA GLY A 254 1.82 -2.45 -4.78
C GLY A 254 0.74 -2.67 -3.72
N GLN A 255 1.10 -2.50 -2.44
CA GLN A 255 0.20 -2.63 -1.30
C GLN A 255 -0.88 -1.54 -1.25
N ILE A 256 -0.52 -0.28 -1.54
CA ILE A 256 -1.46 0.84 -1.63
C ILE A 256 -2.48 0.60 -2.76
N SER A 257 -2.03 0.06 -3.89
CA SER A 257 -2.89 -0.23 -5.04
C SER A 257 -3.84 -1.40 -4.77
N VAL A 258 -3.43 -2.39 -3.98
CA VAL A 258 -4.33 -3.44 -3.45
C VAL A 258 -5.48 -2.79 -2.68
N ILE A 259 -5.19 -1.93 -1.69
CA ILE A 259 -6.22 -1.22 -0.90
C ILE A 259 -7.12 -0.38 -1.83
N ASN A 260 -6.51 0.31 -2.80
CA ASN A 260 -7.24 1.13 -3.77
C ASN A 260 -8.13 0.29 -4.71
N THR A 261 -7.83 -0.98 -4.96
CA THR A 261 -8.71 -1.90 -5.70
C THR A 261 -10.08 -2.00 -5.02
N PHE A 262 -10.08 -2.07 -3.70
CA PHE A 262 -11.29 -2.18 -2.87
C PHE A 262 -12.02 -0.84 -2.66
N SER A 263 -11.38 0.28 -3.01
CA SER A 263 -12.01 1.61 -2.98
C SER A 263 -13.01 1.82 -4.14
N HIS A 264 -12.98 0.95 -5.17
CA HIS A 264 -13.92 0.98 -6.28
C HIS A 264 -15.13 0.07 -6.02
N ILE A 265 -16.04 0.52 -5.16
CA ILE A 265 -17.17 -0.29 -4.69
C ILE A 265 -18.15 -0.73 -5.78
N HIS A 266 -18.15 -0.04 -6.93
CA HIS A 266 -18.97 -0.40 -8.08
C HIS A 266 -18.49 -1.68 -8.79
N THR A 267 -17.27 -2.15 -8.50
CA THR A 267 -16.80 -3.44 -8.99
C THR A 267 -17.21 -4.53 -8.00
N PRO A 268 -17.80 -5.66 -8.46
CA PRO A 268 -18.19 -6.74 -7.57
C PRO A 268 -17.00 -7.21 -6.70
N LEU A 269 -17.23 -7.42 -5.41
CA LEU A 269 -16.19 -7.76 -4.44
C LEU A 269 -15.37 -8.97 -4.89
N ILE A 270 -16.04 -10.00 -5.43
CA ILE A 270 -15.40 -11.22 -5.90
C ILE A 270 -14.40 -10.95 -7.04
N VAL A 271 -14.71 -10.00 -7.93
CA VAL A 271 -13.82 -9.59 -9.03
C VAL A 271 -12.57 -8.91 -8.47
N SER A 272 -12.72 -8.06 -7.45
CA SER A 272 -11.61 -7.40 -6.77
C SER A 272 -10.72 -8.37 -5.99
N LEU A 273 -11.30 -9.40 -5.38
CA LEU A 273 -10.56 -10.48 -4.72
C LEU A 273 -9.76 -11.33 -5.71
N ILE A 274 -10.39 -11.79 -6.79
CA ILE A 274 -9.71 -12.56 -7.84
C ILE A 274 -8.58 -11.74 -8.47
N ARG A 275 -8.82 -10.45 -8.75
CA ARG A 275 -7.79 -9.53 -9.27
C ARG A 275 -6.58 -9.45 -8.34
N THR A 276 -6.83 -9.29 -7.04
CA THR A 276 -5.78 -9.19 -6.02
C THR A 276 -5.02 -10.51 -5.88
N GLY A 277 -5.74 -11.64 -5.86
CA GLY A 277 -5.14 -12.97 -5.83
C GLY A 277 -4.24 -13.24 -7.05
N ASN A 278 -4.72 -12.92 -8.25
CA ASN A 278 -3.93 -13.05 -9.49
C ASN A 278 -2.70 -12.11 -9.48
N GLY A 279 -2.86 -10.89 -8.97
CA GLY A 279 -1.77 -9.93 -8.83
C GLY A 279 -0.67 -10.42 -7.88
N LEU A 280 -1.07 -10.98 -6.72
CA LEU A 280 -0.17 -11.55 -5.73
C LEU A 280 0.53 -12.81 -6.25
N ALA A 281 -0.23 -13.76 -6.80
CA ALA A 281 0.31 -15.02 -7.33
C ALA A 281 1.37 -14.75 -8.40
N GLY A 282 1.06 -13.88 -9.34
CA GLY A 282 2.04 -13.49 -10.33
C GLY A 282 3.21 -12.69 -9.75
N GLY A 283 2.95 -11.82 -8.77
CA GLY A 283 3.98 -11.04 -8.08
C GLY A 283 4.99 -11.93 -7.34
N LEU A 284 4.54 -13.06 -6.78
CA LEU A 284 5.39 -14.07 -6.16
C LEU A 284 6.29 -14.75 -7.20
N ILE A 285 5.76 -15.09 -8.39
CA ILE A 285 6.54 -15.71 -9.47
C ILE A 285 7.62 -14.74 -9.97
N LEU A 286 7.23 -13.52 -10.35
CA LEU A 286 8.17 -12.52 -10.84
C LEU A 286 9.17 -12.08 -9.78
N GLY A 287 8.73 -11.93 -8.52
CA GLY A 287 9.61 -11.64 -7.40
C GLY A 287 10.61 -12.75 -7.14
N GLY A 288 10.24 -14.02 -7.34
CA GLY A 288 11.16 -15.14 -7.26
C GLY A 288 12.21 -15.14 -8.37
N ILE A 289 11.82 -14.84 -9.60
CA ILE A 289 12.77 -14.65 -10.71
C ILE A 289 13.73 -13.51 -10.39
N PHE A 290 13.22 -12.37 -9.93
CA PHE A 290 14.05 -11.22 -9.59
C PHE A 290 15.01 -11.51 -8.44
N LEU A 291 14.56 -12.22 -7.41
CA LEU A 291 15.42 -12.66 -6.31
C LEU A 291 16.49 -13.64 -6.78
N ALA A 292 16.15 -14.59 -7.66
CA ALA A 292 17.12 -15.52 -8.25
C ALA A 292 18.21 -14.79 -9.04
N VAL A 293 17.86 -13.72 -9.77
CA VAL A 293 18.84 -12.85 -10.45
C VAL A 293 19.76 -12.15 -9.46
N ILE A 294 19.24 -11.63 -8.35
CA ILE A 294 20.06 -11.00 -7.30
C ILE A 294 21.02 -12.03 -6.70
N LEU A 295 20.53 -13.21 -6.32
CA LEU A 295 21.34 -14.29 -5.75
C LEU A 295 22.42 -14.79 -6.74
N GLY A 296 22.05 -14.98 -8.00
CA GLY A 296 22.98 -15.37 -9.07
C GLY A 296 24.05 -14.31 -9.32
N GLY A 297 23.67 -13.04 -9.33
CA GLY A 297 24.60 -11.91 -9.42
C GLY A 297 25.59 -11.87 -8.25
N GLU A 298 25.11 -12.08 -7.02
CA GLU A 298 25.99 -12.18 -5.85
C GLU A 298 26.96 -13.37 -5.96
N HIS A 299 26.49 -14.53 -6.44
CA HIS A 299 27.33 -15.72 -6.60
C HIS A 299 28.45 -15.49 -7.62
N VAL A 300 28.12 -14.95 -8.79
CA VAL A 300 29.11 -14.62 -9.85
C VAL A 300 30.09 -13.56 -9.35
N TRP A 301 29.61 -12.54 -8.62
CA TRP A 301 30.47 -11.49 -8.07
C TRP A 301 31.48 -12.03 -7.05
N ASN A 302 31.06 -12.96 -6.20
CA ASN A 302 31.95 -13.60 -5.22
C ASN A 302 32.98 -14.50 -5.91
N LEU A 303 32.60 -15.20 -6.99
CA LEU A 303 33.52 -16.00 -7.81
C LEU A 303 34.57 -15.16 -8.54
N LEU A 304 34.25 -13.92 -8.94
CA LEU A 304 35.18 -13.02 -9.60
C LEU A 304 36.16 -12.31 -8.64
N ARG A 305 35.90 -12.37 -7.32
CA ARG A 305 36.72 -11.75 -6.27
C ARG A 305 37.56 -12.76 -5.48
N GLY A 306 37.24 -14.04 -5.55
CA GLY A 306 38.04 -15.14 -4.99
C GLY A 306 39.09 -15.59 -5.99
#